data_AF-R6BAE0-F1
#
_entry.id   AF-R6BAE0-F1
#
_cell.length_a   1.000
_cell.length_b   1.000
_cell.length_c   1.000
_cell.angle_alpha   90.00
_cell.angle_beta   90.00
_cell.angle_gamma   90.00
#
_symmetry.space_group_name_H-M   'P 1'
#
loop_
_entity.id
_entity.type
_entity.pdbx_description
1 polymer ?
#
loop_
_entity_poly.entity_id
_entity_poly.type
_entity_poly.pdbx_seq_one_letter_code
_entity_poly.pdbx_strand_id
1 'polypeptide(L)'
;MCDRQCKDFIGTHDFSSLCSAGSSVEDHVRTVTACGMVREGDRVTFYVEGDGFLYNMVRIMVGTILEIAAGSKPQGCIPQILEQRDRAAAGFTAPAWGLYLDRVFYEQLPDDRMEG
;
A
#
# COMPACT_ATOMS: atom_id res chain seq x y z
N MET A 1 7.17 -7.91 -15.16
CA MET A 1 6.17 -7.66 -14.09
C MET A 1 6.77 -6.67 -13.11
N CYS A 2 6.01 -5.71 -12.61
CA CYS A 2 6.49 -4.63 -11.74
C CYS A 2 6.68 -5.04 -10.25
N ASP A 3 7.06 -6.30 -10.01
CA ASP A 3 7.25 -6.82 -8.65
C ASP A 3 8.36 -6.06 -7.90
N ARG A 4 9.39 -5.63 -8.63
CA ARG A 4 10.49 -4.83 -8.07
C ARG A 4 9.97 -3.51 -7.47
N GLN A 5 9.06 -2.83 -8.14
CA GLN A 5 8.47 -1.57 -7.68
C GLN A 5 7.61 -1.76 -6.43
N CYS A 6 6.98 -2.92 -6.26
CA CYS A 6 6.17 -3.20 -5.07
C CYS A 6 7.03 -3.18 -3.80
N LYS A 7 8.29 -3.64 -3.91
CA LYS A 7 9.25 -3.69 -2.79
C LYS A 7 9.65 -2.30 -2.29
N ASP A 8 9.55 -1.28 -3.13
CA ASP A 8 9.86 0.10 -2.74
C ASP A 8 8.86 0.65 -1.70
N PHE A 9 7.70 0.00 -1.53
CA PHE A 9 6.74 0.35 -0.48
C PHE A 9 7.00 -0.32 0.86
N ILE A 10 7.84 -1.36 0.93
CA ILE A 10 8.10 -2.12 2.15
C ILE A 10 8.91 -1.28 3.13
N GLY A 11 8.57 -1.38 4.43
CA GLY A 11 9.17 -0.61 5.51
C GLY A 11 8.24 0.44 6.09
N THR A 12 8.79 1.27 6.97
CA THR A 12 8.06 2.35 7.65
C THR A 12 8.32 3.67 6.95
N HIS A 13 7.26 4.26 6.39
CA HIS A 13 7.35 5.49 5.59
C HIS A 13 6.21 6.45 5.93
N ASP A 14 6.42 7.73 5.63
CA ASP A 14 5.34 8.71 5.54
C ASP A 14 4.61 8.52 4.21
N PHE A 15 3.34 8.11 4.27
CA PHE A 15 2.52 7.80 3.11
C PHE A 15 1.59 8.95 2.71
N SER A 16 1.91 10.20 3.08
CA SER A 16 1.13 11.40 2.71
C SER A 16 0.88 11.50 1.20
N SER A 17 1.87 11.17 0.36
CA SER A 17 1.71 11.15 -1.11
C SER A 17 0.69 10.13 -1.61
N LEU A 18 0.40 9.11 -0.81
CA LEU A 18 -0.57 8.06 -1.09
C LEU A 18 -1.87 8.25 -0.28
N CYS A 19 -2.13 9.45 0.25
CA CYS A 19 -3.34 9.76 1.00
C CYS A 19 -4.24 10.71 0.19
N SER A 20 -5.55 10.48 0.17
CA SER A 20 -6.48 11.46 -0.40
C SER A 20 -6.60 12.70 0.49
N ALA A 21 -6.70 13.87 -0.15
CA ALA A 21 -6.99 15.13 0.54
C ALA A 21 -8.31 15.02 1.33
N GLY A 22 -8.30 15.46 2.60
CA GLY A 22 -9.47 15.40 3.49
C GLY A 22 -9.49 14.25 4.49
N SER A 23 -8.41 13.45 4.59
CA SER A 23 -8.21 12.54 5.72
C SER A 23 -8.07 13.34 7.02
N SER A 24 -8.81 12.95 8.06
CA SER A 24 -8.71 13.53 9.41
C SER A 24 -7.61 12.90 10.27
N VAL A 25 -6.76 12.06 9.67
CA VAL A 25 -5.68 11.35 10.35
C VAL A 25 -4.48 12.31 10.49
N GLU A 26 -3.98 12.48 11.72
CA GLU A 26 -2.80 13.32 11.99
C GLU A 26 -1.49 12.59 11.63
N ASP A 27 -1.44 11.28 11.86
CA ASP A 27 -0.26 10.43 11.58
C ASP A 27 -0.38 9.68 10.25
N HIS A 28 0.47 10.04 9.30
CA HIS A 28 0.55 9.45 7.96
C HIS A 28 1.65 8.37 7.84
N VAL A 29 2.32 8.03 8.93
CA VAL A 29 3.36 7.00 8.95
C VAL A 29 2.70 5.62 9.05
N ARG A 30 3.05 4.71 8.15
CA ARG A 30 2.62 3.30 8.19
C ARG A 30 3.79 2.39 7.95
N THR A 31 3.67 1.15 8.41
CA THR A 31 4.64 0.09 8.15
C THR A 31 4.01 -0.95 7.23
N VAL A 32 4.58 -1.10 6.04
CA VAL A 32 4.23 -2.17 5.10
C VAL A 32 5.21 -3.32 5.32
N THR A 33 4.70 -4.48 5.71
CA THR A 33 5.50 -5.69 5.99
C THR A 33 5.68 -6.55 4.74
N ALA A 34 4.71 -6.55 3.83
CA ALA A 34 4.77 -7.27 2.56
C ALA A 34 4.02 -6.50 1.46
N CYS A 35 4.55 -6.53 0.24
CA CYS A 35 3.92 -5.92 -0.92
C CYS A 35 4.41 -6.62 -2.18
N GLY A 36 3.51 -6.97 -3.10
CA GLY A 36 3.89 -7.69 -4.32
C GLY A 36 2.77 -7.86 -5.33
N MET A 37 3.13 -8.47 -6.47
CA MET A 37 2.17 -8.83 -7.52
C MET A 37 2.36 -10.27 -7.98
N VAL A 38 1.25 -11.01 -8.06
CA VAL A 38 1.20 -12.39 -8.55
C VAL A 38 0.36 -12.42 -9.82
N ARG A 39 0.84 -13.11 -10.87
CA ARG A 39 0.08 -13.32 -12.10
C ARG A 39 -0.34 -14.77 -12.26
N GLU A 40 -1.62 -14.96 -12.52
CA GLU A 40 -2.25 -16.25 -12.77
C GLU A 40 -3.04 -16.16 -14.08
N GLY A 41 -2.44 -16.62 -15.18
CA GLY A 41 -2.99 -16.43 -16.52
C GLY A 41 -3.16 -14.94 -16.86
N ASP A 42 -4.40 -14.51 -17.03
CA ASP A 42 -4.76 -13.13 -17.34
C ASP A 42 -5.08 -12.28 -16.11
N ARG A 43 -5.12 -12.90 -14.92
CA ARG A 43 -5.37 -12.19 -13.66
C ARG A 43 -4.04 -11.76 -13.04
N VAL A 44 -3.98 -10.52 -12.57
CA VAL A 44 -2.88 -10.00 -11.75
C VAL A 44 -3.45 -9.59 -10.41
N THR A 45 -2.94 -10.20 -9.34
CA THR A 45 -3.30 -9.88 -7.96
C THR A 45 -2.18 -9.05 -7.35
N PHE A 46 -2.50 -7.82 -6.96
CA PHE A 46 -1.66 -7.02 -6.07
C PHE A 46 -2.02 -7.33 -4.63
N TYR A 47 -1.03 -7.56 -3.77
CA TYR A 47 -1.23 -7.75 -2.35
C TYR A 47 -0.34 -6.80 -1.55
N VAL A 48 -0.85 -6.38 -0.39
CA VAL A 48 -0.13 -5.55 0.57
C VAL A 48 -0.55 -5.91 1.98
N GLU A 49 0.43 -5.96 2.88
CA GLU A 49 0.28 -6.23 4.31
C GLU A 49 0.98 -5.12 5.09
N GLY A 50 0.39 -4.69 6.20
CA GLY A 50 0.96 -3.64 7.04
C GLY A 50 0.17 -3.41 8.33
N ASP A 51 0.68 -2.52 9.17
CA ASP A 51 0.09 -2.13 10.47
C ASP A 51 -1.20 -1.31 10.33
N GLY A 52 -1.44 -0.75 9.15
CA GLY A 52 -2.65 -0.03 8.79
C GLY A 52 -2.51 0.64 7.44
N PHE A 53 -3.63 1.16 6.92
CA PHE A 53 -3.68 1.83 5.62
C PHE A 53 -4.41 3.17 5.73
N LEU A 54 -3.88 4.18 5.06
CA LEU A 54 -4.54 5.49 4.96
C LEU A 54 -5.70 5.45 3.96
N TYR A 55 -6.55 6.47 3.98
CA TYR A 55 -7.68 6.56 3.06
C TYR A 55 -7.20 6.58 1.61
N ASN A 56 -7.71 5.61 0.82
CA ASN A 56 -7.31 5.30 -0.56
C ASN A 56 -5.86 4.84 -0.79
N MET A 57 -5.05 4.65 0.25
CA MET A 57 -3.62 4.30 0.14
C MET A 57 -3.37 3.14 -0.83
N VAL A 58 -3.99 1.99 -0.59
CA VAL A 58 -3.81 0.79 -1.40
C VAL A 58 -4.19 1.04 -2.88
N ARG A 59 -5.26 1.79 -3.12
CA ARG A 59 -5.73 2.10 -4.48
C ARG A 59 -4.79 3.05 -5.22
N ILE A 60 -4.16 3.97 -4.49
CA ILE A 60 -3.18 4.91 -5.06
C ILE A 60 -1.84 4.20 -5.30
N MET A 61 -1.43 3.26 -4.44
CA MET A 61 -0.28 2.38 -4.67
C MET A 61 -0.45 1.62 -5.99
N VAL A 62 -1.61 0.97 -6.19
CA VAL A 62 -1.92 0.24 -7.43
C VAL A 62 -1.88 1.17 -8.65
N GLY A 63 -2.53 2.33 -8.60
CA GLY A 63 -2.52 3.27 -9.73
C GLY A 63 -1.12 3.79 -10.06
N THR A 64 -0.29 4.05 -9.05
CA THR A 64 1.12 4.45 -9.24
C THR A 64 1.92 3.35 -9.94
N ILE A 65 1.76 2.08 -9.54
CA ILE A 65 2.45 0.96 -10.20
C ILE A 65 1.97 0.79 -11.64
N LEU A 66 0.67 0.96 -11.90
CA LEU A 66 0.11 0.87 -13.25
C LEU A 66 0.68 1.96 -14.18
N GLU A 67 0.85 3.19 -13.69
CA GLU A 67 1.49 4.26 -14.47
C GLU A 67 2.97 4.00 -14.74
N ILE A 68 3.70 3.39 -13.79
CA ILE A 68 5.08 2.94 -14.02
C ILE A 68 5.11 1.81 -15.07
N ALA A 69 4.18 0.85 -14.98
CA ALA A 69 4.07 -0.26 -15.92
C ALA A 69 3.73 0.22 -17.34
N ALA A 70 2.91 1.27 -17.45
CA ALA A 70 2.56 1.92 -18.72
C ALA A 70 3.67 2.83 -19.27
N GLY A 71 4.73 3.09 -18.49
CA GLY A 71 5.83 3.99 -18.87
C GLY A 71 5.52 5.48 -18.71
N SER A 72 4.37 5.84 -18.13
CA SER A 72 4.00 7.24 -17.84
C SER A 72 4.74 7.81 -16.63
N LYS A 73 5.24 6.95 -15.73
CA LYS A 73 6.14 7.32 -14.63
C LYS A 73 7.44 6.51 -14.70
N PRO A 74 8.58 7.10 -14.29
CA PRO A 74 9.87 6.42 -14.35
C PRO A 74 9.92 5.25 -13.36
N GLN A 75 10.67 4.19 -13.72
CA GLN A 75 10.93 3.11 -12.79
C GLN A 75 11.76 3.60 -11.60
N GLY A 76 11.46 3.10 -10.40
CA GLY A 76 12.18 3.47 -9.17
C GLY A 76 11.84 4.87 -8.65
N CYS A 77 10.72 5.46 -9.08
CA CYS A 77 10.26 6.78 -8.61
C CYS A 77 9.51 6.74 -7.27
N ILE A 78 9.20 5.56 -6.75
CA ILE A 78 8.39 5.38 -5.54
C ILE A 78 9.06 5.99 -4.31
N PRO A 79 10.37 5.77 -4.05
CA PRO A 79 11.05 6.41 -2.91
C PRO A 79 10.93 7.94 -2.94
N GLN A 80 11.12 8.56 -4.11
CA GLN A 80 11.00 10.01 -4.28
C GLN A 80 9.55 10.48 -4.12
N ILE A 81 8.57 9.70 -4.57
CA ILE A 81 7.14 10.00 -4.32
C ILE A 81 6.88 10.02 -2.82
N LEU A 82 7.37 9.05 -2.05
CA LEU A 82 7.20 9.00 -0.59
C LEU A 82 7.89 10.19 0.09
N GLU A 83 9.11 10.54 -0.33
CA GLU A 83 9.85 11.70 0.18
C GLU A 83 9.14 13.05 -0.06
N GLN A 84 8.47 13.21 -1.20
CA GLN A 84 7.79 14.46 -1.56
C GLN A 84 6.59 14.78 -0.67
N ARG A 85 5.96 13.78 -0.06
CA ARG A 85 4.74 13.92 0.76
C ARG A 85 3.61 14.70 0.06
N ASP A 86 3.58 14.64 -1.27
CA ASP A 86 2.64 15.33 -2.13
C ASP A 86 1.79 14.33 -2.90
N ARG A 87 0.47 14.39 -2.72
CA ARG A 87 -0.49 13.54 -3.42
C ARG A 87 -0.40 13.70 -4.94
N ALA A 88 -0.04 14.86 -5.47
CA ALA A 88 0.11 15.08 -6.91
C ALA A 88 1.27 14.27 -7.52
N ALA A 89 2.25 13.86 -6.71
CA ALA A 89 3.39 13.06 -7.15
C ALA A 89 3.01 11.60 -7.42
N ALA A 90 1.98 11.08 -6.74
CA ALA A 90 1.50 9.72 -6.90
C ALA A 90 0.57 9.55 -8.10
N GLY A 91 0.33 8.30 -8.51
CA GLY A 91 -0.56 7.99 -9.63
C GLY A 91 -2.04 8.21 -9.32
N PHE A 92 -2.88 7.88 -10.31
CA PHE A 92 -4.34 7.91 -10.14
C PHE A 92 -4.82 6.96 -9.02
N THR A 93 -6.04 7.19 -8.51
CA THR A 93 -6.67 6.28 -7.57
C THR A 93 -7.35 5.15 -8.34
N ALA A 94 -6.84 3.92 -8.25
CA ALA A 94 -7.43 2.76 -8.92
C ALA A 94 -8.92 2.57 -8.54
N PRO A 95 -9.79 2.00 -9.40
CA PRO A 95 -11.20 1.84 -9.06
C PRO A 95 -11.42 0.82 -7.92
N ALA A 96 -12.48 1.01 -7.12
CA ALA A 96 -12.63 0.31 -5.84
C ALA A 96 -13.06 -1.17 -5.92
N TRP A 97 -13.77 -1.55 -7.00
CA TRP A 97 -14.32 -2.89 -7.25
C TRP A 97 -13.32 -4.07 -7.21
N GLY A 98 -12.00 -3.81 -7.25
CA GLY A 98 -10.96 -4.84 -7.15
C GLY A 98 -10.31 -4.96 -5.76
N LEU A 99 -10.66 -4.08 -4.82
CA LEU A 99 -10.07 -4.07 -3.48
C LEU A 99 -10.94 -4.85 -2.49
N TYR A 100 -10.30 -5.75 -1.74
CA TYR A 100 -10.93 -6.46 -0.63
C TYR A 100 -9.92 -6.63 0.52
N LEU A 101 -10.43 -6.79 1.74
CA LEU A 101 -9.62 -7.14 2.91
C LEU A 101 -9.50 -8.67 2.97
N ASP A 102 -8.27 -9.19 2.88
CA ASP A 102 -8.02 -10.63 2.88
C ASP A 102 -7.94 -11.22 4.30
N ARG A 103 -7.12 -10.62 5.16
CA ARG A 103 -6.86 -11.11 6.52
C ARG A 103 -6.56 -9.97 7.48
N VAL A 104 -6.95 -10.17 8.74
CA VAL A 104 -6.54 -9.35 9.88
C VAL A 104 -5.81 -10.26 10.87
N PHE A 105 -4.64 -9.83 11.32
CA PHE A 105 -3.84 -10.56 12.31
C PHE A 105 -4.12 -9.98 13.69
N TYR A 106 -4.48 -10.85 14.64
CA TYR A 106 -4.64 -10.49 16.05
C TYR A 106 -3.55 -11.20 16.85
N GLU A 107 -2.93 -10.47 17.78
CA GLU A 107 -2.09 -11.09 18.78
C GLU A 107 -2.94 -12.06 19.62
N GLN A 108 -2.44 -13.26 19.86
CA GLN A 108 -3.08 -14.19 20.79
C GLN A 108 -2.94 -13.56 22.18
N LEU A 109 -4.06 -13.11 22.75
CA LEU A 109 -4.10 -12.70 24.15
C LEU A 109 -3.67 -13.90 25.01
N PRO A 110 -2.90 -13.68 26.10
CA PRO A 110 -2.66 -14.71 27.09
C PRO A 110 -4.00 -15.29 27.56
N ASP A 111 -4.05 -16.61 27.78
CA ASP A 111 -5.24 -17.24 28.35
C ASP A 111 -5.26 -17.01 29.86
N ASP A 112 -6.03 -16.01 30.30
CA ASP A 112 -6.16 -15.63 31.72
C ASP A 112 -6.86 -16.71 32.59
N ARG A 113 -7.13 -17.91 32.05
CA ARG A 113 -7.95 -18.96 32.70
C ARG A 113 -7.13 -20.08 33.37
N MET A 114 -5.99 -19.77 33.96
CA MET A 114 -5.21 -20.73 34.74
C MET A 114 -4.80 -20.16 36.11
N GLU A 115 -5.77 -19.77 36.93
CA GLU A 115 -5.65 -19.86 38.39
C GLU A 115 -7.00 -20.30 38.97
N GLY A 116 -7.06 -21.57 39.36
CA GLY A 116 -8.13 -22.19 40.15
C GLY A 116 -7.52 -22.94 41.31
#